data_AF-A0A2V6GXR4-F1
#
_entry.id   AF-A0A2V6GXR4-F1
#
_cell.length_a   1.000
_cell.length_b   1.000
_cell.length_c   1.000
_cell.angle_alpha   90.00
_cell.angle_beta   90.00
_cell.angle_gamma   90.00
#
_symmetry.space_group_name_H-M   'P 1'
#
loop_
_entity.id
_entity.type
_entity.pdbx_description
1 polymer ?
#
loop_
_entity_poly.entity_id
_entity_poly.type
_entity_poly.pdbx_seq_one_letter_code
_entity_poly.pdbx_strand_id
1 'polypeptide(L)'
;MHGSLGHIIWTVCYLGVLIGLSAYGIHRYFIIYLFLKNRKRGPVPARYFEQLPKVTVQLPIFNEIYVVERLLRSVSQLDYPRELLQIQVLDDSTDETCEVVAACAEELRQKGFNVQRIHRVDRTGFKAGALAAGLEAAEGEFMCILDADFVPQPDLLKRTIHFFTDPKIGMIQTRWGHLNHSDFRIGK
;
A
#
# COMPACT_ATOMS: atom_id res chain seq x y z
N MET A 1 -7.66 39.30 50.91
CA MET A 1 -7.53 39.54 49.45
C MET A 1 -6.83 38.40 48.68
N HIS A 2 -6.40 37.29 49.30
CA HIS A 2 -5.68 36.20 48.62
C HIS A 2 -6.56 35.18 47.86
N GLY A 3 -7.87 35.12 48.12
CA GLY A 3 -8.76 34.17 47.44
C GLY A 3 -9.09 34.53 45.99
N SER A 4 -9.15 35.82 45.65
CA SER A 4 -9.61 36.28 44.32
C SER A 4 -8.63 35.93 43.20
N LEU A 5 -7.32 36.00 43.44
CA LEU A 5 -6.30 35.70 42.42
C LEU A 5 -6.29 34.20 42.05
N GLY A 6 -6.42 33.31 43.03
CA GLY A 6 -6.49 31.87 42.77
C GLY A 6 -7.71 31.46 41.96
N HIS A 7 -8.88 32.07 42.23
CA HIS A 7 -10.09 31.85 41.43
C HIS A 7 -9.91 32.35 39.99
N ILE A 8 -9.29 33.52 39.78
CA ILE A 8 -9.02 34.05 38.43
C ILE A 8 -8.12 33.10 37.64
N ILE A 9 -7.03 32.60 38.25
CA ILE A 9 -6.11 31.65 37.59
C ILE A 9 -6.86 30.37 37.21
N TRP A 10 -7.65 29.80 38.12
CA TRP A 10 -8.42 28.58 37.85
C TRP A 10 -9.45 28.79 36.74
N THR A 11 -10.17 29.91 36.74
CA THR A 11 -11.14 30.24 35.68
C THR A 11 -10.45 30.40 34.33
N VAL A 12 -9.29 31.07 34.26
CA VAL A 12 -8.52 31.21 33.02
C VAL A 12 -8.05 29.85 32.50
N CYS A 13 -7.50 28.99 33.37
CA CYS A 13 -7.11 27.63 33.01
C CYS A 13 -8.30 26.81 32.50
N TYR A 14 -9.44 26.87 33.19
CA TYR A 14 -10.66 26.18 32.81
C TYR A 14 -11.17 26.63 31.43
N LEU A 15 -11.24 27.94 31.19
CA LEU A 15 -11.65 28.49 29.88
C LEU A 15 -10.66 28.12 28.78
N GLY A 16 -9.36 28.11 29.07
CA GLY A 16 -8.34 27.66 28.12
C GLY A 16 -8.54 26.20 27.68
N VAL A 17 -8.79 25.30 28.64
CA VAL A 17 -9.12 23.90 28.36
C VAL A 17 -10.42 23.79 27.56
N LEU A 18 -11.46 24.54 27.94
CA LEU A 18 -12.75 24.53 27.26
C LEU A 18 -12.65 24.99 25.80
N ILE A 19 -11.87 26.05 25.53
CA ILE A 19 -11.60 26.54 24.17
C ILE A 19 -10.84 25.48 23.37
N GLY A 20 -9.81 24.84 23.96
CA GLY A 20 -9.05 23.78 23.31
C GLY A 20 -9.93 22.58 22.90
N LEU A 21 -10.78 22.11 23.82
CA LEU A 21 -11.73 21.03 23.55
C LEU A 21 -12.79 21.43 22.50
N SER A 22 -13.26 22.68 22.55
CA SER A 22 -14.22 23.21 21.57
C SER A 22 -13.59 23.29 20.18
N ALA A 23 -12.36 23.78 20.06
CA ALA A 23 -11.63 23.82 18.79
C ALA A 23 -11.41 22.42 18.22
N TYR A 24 -11.03 21.45 19.06
CA TYR A 24 -10.91 20.04 18.65
C TYR A 24 -12.26 19.46 18.18
N GLY A 25 -13.35 19.75 18.89
CA GLY A 25 -14.70 19.34 18.51
C GLY A 25 -15.15 19.93 17.18
N ILE A 26 -14.92 21.23 16.95
CA ILE A 26 -15.21 21.91 15.69
C ILE A 26 -14.39 21.31 14.55
N HIS A 27 -13.09 21.07 14.77
CA HIS A 27 -12.22 20.45 13.76
C HIS A 27 -12.71 19.05 13.38
N ARG A 28 -13.08 18.22 14.37
CA ARG A 28 -13.63 16.89 14.12
C ARG A 28 -14.97 16.94 13.39
N TYR A 29 -15.87 17.85 13.78
CA TYR A 29 -17.13 18.07 13.08
C TYR A 29 -16.90 18.48 11.63
N PHE A 30 -15.94 19.37 11.39
CA PHE A 30 -15.57 19.83 10.06
C PHE A 30 -15.04 18.68 9.18
N ILE A 31 -14.16 17.82 9.70
CA ILE A 31 -13.70 16.61 8.98
C ILE A 31 -14.87 15.70 8.62
N ILE A 32 -15.80 15.45 9.56
CA ILE A 32 -16.97 14.61 9.32
C ILE A 32 -17.87 15.23 8.26
N TYR A 33 -18.12 16.54 8.34
CA TYR A 33 -18.89 17.28 7.34
C TYR A 33 -18.25 17.17 5.95
N LEU A 34 -16.93 17.39 5.85
CA LEU A 34 -16.18 17.26 4.59
C LEU A 34 -16.24 15.83 4.04
N PHE A 35 -16.10 14.82 4.90
CA PHE A 35 -16.25 13.42 4.52
C PHE A 35 -17.65 13.15 3.98
N LEU A 36 -18.71 13.50 4.71
CA LEU A 36 -20.09 13.25 4.28
C LEU A 36 -20.44 14.00 2.99
N LYS A 37 -19.94 15.22 2.82
CA LYS A 37 -20.11 16.04 1.61
C LYS A 37 -19.41 15.41 0.40
N ASN A 38 -18.23 14.81 0.59
CA ASN A 38 -17.40 14.31 -0.51
C ASN A 38 -17.39 12.78 -0.66
N ARG A 39 -18.06 12.00 0.22
CA ARG A 39 -18.03 10.53 0.20
C ARG A 39 -18.48 9.89 -1.12
N LYS A 40 -19.27 10.62 -1.93
CA LYS A 40 -19.76 10.17 -3.24
C LYS A 40 -18.87 10.61 -4.41
N ARG A 41 -17.90 11.49 -4.16
CA ARG A 41 -16.94 11.95 -5.17
C ARG A 41 -15.75 10.99 -5.15
N GLY A 42 -15.84 9.93 -5.95
CA GLY A 42 -14.69 9.08 -6.22
C GLY A 42 -13.66 9.82 -7.06
N PRO A 43 -12.36 9.54 -6.89
CA PRO A 43 -11.34 10.06 -7.80
C PRO A 43 -11.63 9.51 -9.20
N VAL A 44 -11.51 10.36 -10.22
CA VAL A 44 -11.65 10.01 -11.65
C VAL A 44 -10.34 10.40 -12.33
N PRO A 45 -9.75 9.53 -13.18
CA PRO A 45 -8.53 9.87 -13.88
C PRO A 45 -8.76 11.06 -14.82
N ALA A 46 -7.73 11.88 -15.02
CA ALA A 46 -7.83 13.02 -15.93
C ALA A 46 -8.09 12.57 -17.37
N ARG A 47 -7.40 11.49 -17.80
CA ARG A 47 -7.54 10.83 -19.10
C ARG A 47 -7.27 9.33 -18.96
N TYR A 48 -7.53 8.58 -20.03
CA TYR A 48 -7.11 7.20 -20.16
C TYR A 48 -5.88 7.13 -21.07
N PHE A 49 -5.00 6.19 -20.80
CA PHE A 49 -3.85 5.93 -21.65
C PHE A 49 -4.32 5.27 -22.95
N GLU A 50 -3.90 5.80 -24.11
CA GLU A 50 -4.15 5.15 -25.40
C GLU A 50 -3.34 3.86 -25.55
N GLN A 51 -2.10 3.89 -25.07
CA GLN A 51 -1.21 2.74 -24.92
C GLN A 51 -0.83 2.61 -23.46
N LEU A 52 -1.06 1.43 -22.88
CA LEU A 52 -0.75 1.18 -21.48
C LEU A 52 0.78 1.24 -21.27
N PRO A 53 1.25 1.89 -20.19
CA PRO A 53 2.68 1.98 -19.90
C PRO A 53 3.20 0.66 -19.29
N LYS A 54 4.52 0.49 -19.27
CA LYS A 54 5.12 -0.68 -18.60
C LYS A 54 5.09 -0.52 -17.08
N VAL A 55 4.76 -1.59 -16.35
CA VAL A 55 4.67 -1.61 -14.89
C VAL A 55 5.56 -2.70 -14.32
N THR A 56 6.36 -2.36 -13.30
CA THR A 56 7.05 -3.35 -12.47
C THR A 56 6.33 -3.51 -11.15
N VAL A 57 5.88 -4.74 -10.85
CA VAL A 57 5.31 -5.12 -9.57
C VAL A 57 6.42 -5.67 -8.68
N GLN A 58 6.73 -4.99 -7.58
CA GLN A 58 7.74 -5.40 -6.60
C GLN A 58 7.10 -6.05 -5.38
N LEU A 59 7.62 -7.24 -5.05
CA LEU A 59 7.16 -8.10 -3.96
C LEU A 59 8.34 -8.31 -2.98
N PRO A 60 8.51 -7.45 -1.96
CA PRO A 60 9.46 -7.70 -0.87
C PRO A 60 8.97 -8.83 0.03
N ILE A 61 9.80 -9.87 0.19
CA ILE A 61 9.49 -11.09 0.93
C ILE A 61 10.60 -11.40 1.93
N PHE A 62 10.20 -11.74 3.16
CA PHE A 62 11.12 -12.22 4.19
C PHE A 62 10.43 -13.21 5.13
N ASN A 63 10.75 -14.49 5.02
CA ASN A 63 10.26 -15.55 5.91
C ASN A 63 8.72 -15.64 5.97
N GLU A 64 8.08 -15.58 4.79
CA GLU A 64 6.61 -15.48 4.62
C GLU A 64 6.04 -16.73 3.91
N ILE A 65 6.47 -17.91 4.36
CA ILE A 65 6.15 -19.20 3.72
C ILE A 65 4.65 -19.47 3.52
N TYR A 66 3.80 -19.00 4.44
CA TYR A 66 2.36 -19.28 4.42
C TYR A 66 1.57 -18.42 3.41
N VAL A 67 2.14 -17.31 2.94
CA VAL A 67 1.43 -16.35 2.08
C VAL A 67 2.05 -16.19 0.71
N VAL A 68 3.33 -16.53 0.54
CA VAL A 68 4.08 -16.29 -0.70
C VAL A 68 3.48 -16.95 -1.94
N GLU A 69 2.99 -18.19 -1.83
CA GLU A 69 2.37 -18.89 -2.96
C GLU A 69 1.07 -18.18 -3.37
N ARG A 70 0.24 -17.80 -2.40
CA ARG A 70 -1.00 -17.06 -2.64
C ARG A 70 -0.73 -15.70 -3.25
N LEU A 71 0.32 -15.01 -2.80
CA LEU A 71 0.76 -13.73 -3.36
C LEU A 71 1.14 -13.89 -4.83
N LEU A 72 2.07 -14.80 -5.17
CA LEU A 72 2.53 -14.97 -6.56
C LEU A 72 1.41 -15.42 -7.49
N ARG A 73 0.53 -16.31 -7.01
CA ARG A 73 -0.68 -16.71 -7.76
C ARG A 73 -1.60 -15.52 -8.02
N SER A 74 -1.89 -14.69 -7.02
CA SER A 74 -2.77 -13.53 -7.19
C SER A 74 -2.16 -12.43 -8.07
N VAL A 75 -0.85 -12.17 -7.97
CA VAL A 75 -0.15 -11.24 -8.86
C VAL A 75 -0.18 -11.73 -10.30
N SER A 76 -0.05 -13.04 -10.55
CA SER A 76 -0.18 -13.61 -11.90
C SER A 76 -1.59 -13.47 -12.51
N GLN A 77 -2.60 -13.14 -11.70
CA GLN A 77 -3.98 -12.89 -12.14
C GLN A 77 -4.27 -11.42 -12.41
N LEU A 78 -3.29 -10.52 -12.24
CA LEU A 78 -3.45 -9.12 -12.62
C LEU A 78 -3.83 -9.03 -14.11
N ASP A 79 -4.95 -8.35 -14.37
CA ASP A 79 -5.46 -8.09 -15.70
C ASP A 79 -4.66 -6.94 -16.33
N TYR A 80 -3.45 -7.27 -16.79
CA TYR A 80 -2.53 -6.36 -17.47
C TYR A 80 -1.78 -7.12 -18.58
N PRO A 81 -1.44 -6.48 -19.72
CA PRO A 81 -0.68 -7.15 -20.78
C PRO A 81 0.67 -7.65 -20.26
N ARG A 82 1.00 -8.91 -20.55
CA ARG A 82 2.15 -9.61 -19.95
C ARG A 82 3.48 -8.99 -20.38
N GLU A 83 3.55 -8.54 -21.62
CA GLU A 83 4.68 -7.84 -22.21
C GLU A 83 4.95 -6.47 -21.57
N LEU A 84 3.92 -5.90 -20.92
CA LEU A 84 4.01 -4.64 -20.18
C LEU A 84 4.13 -4.85 -18.66
N LEU A 85 4.22 -6.09 -18.19
CA LEU A 85 4.24 -6.42 -16.77
C LEU A 85 5.52 -7.17 -16.41
N GLN A 86 6.33 -6.59 -15.54
CA GLN A 86 7.44 -7.27 -14.88
C GLN A 86 7.03 -7.59 -13.44
N ILE A 87 7.27 -8.83 -12.98
CA ILE A 87 7.07 -9.24 -11.58
C ILE A 87 8.45 -9.41 -10.96
N GLN A 88 8.80 -8.54 -10.00
CA GLN A 88 10.03 -8.62 -9.24
C GLN A 88 9.75 -9.19 -7.85
N VAL A 89 10.37 -10.34 -7.55
CA VAL A 89 10.34 -10.94 -6.22
C VAL A 89 11.67 -10.64 -5.52
N LEU A 90 11.60 -9.80 -4.50
CA LEU A 90 12.75 -9.35 -3.71
C LEU A 90 12.79 -10.21 -2.45
N ASP A 91 13.57 -11.27 -2.51
CA ASP A 91 13.58 -12.34 -1.53
C ASP A 91 14.79 -12.21 -0.60
N ASP A 92 14.56 -11.74 0.62
CA ASP A 92 15.59 -11.67 1.65
C ASP A 92 15.44 -12.80 2.69
N SER A 93 14.69 -13.85 2.37
CA SER A 93 14.38 -14.95 3.28
C SER A 93 15.60 -15.81 3.57
N THR A 94 15.68 -16.31 4.80
CA THR A 94 16.77 -17.19 5.26
C THR A 94 16.27 -18.57 5.67
N ASP A 95 14.98 -18.83 5.45
CA ASP A 95 14.28 -20.06 5.77
C ASP A 95 13.80 -20.77 4.49
N GLU A 96 12.95 -21.78 4.65
CA GLU A 96 12.38 -22.58 3.56
C GLU A 96 11.56 -21.75 2.56
N THR A 97 11.19 -20.49 2.89
CA THR A 97 10.51 -19.56 1.97
C THR A 97 11.32 -19.36 0.68
N CYS A 98 12.66 -19.37 0.77
CA CYS A 98 13.55 -19.17 -0.39
C CYS A 98 13.33 -20.23 -1.48
N GLU A 99 13.14 -21.49 -1.09
CA GLU A 99 12.90 -22.61 -2.01
C GLU A 99 11.51 -22.49 -2.66
N VAL A 100 10.50 -22.14 -1.87
CA VAL A 100 9.12 -21.94 -2.36
C VAL A 100 9.07 -20.78 -3.35
N VAL A 101 9.69 -19.64 -3.03
CA VAL A 101 9.78 -18.50 -3.94
C VAL A 101 10.45 -18.89 -5.25
N ALA A 102 11.57 -19.60 -5.19
CA ALA A 102 12.30 -20.02 -6.38
C ALA A 102 11.44 -20.93 -7.27
N ALA A 103 10.75 -21.91 -6.68
CA ALA A 103 9.87 -22.82 -7.40
C ALA A 103 8.68 -22.09 -8.05
N CYS A 104 7.99 -21.23 -7.31
CA CYS A 104 6.86 -20.47 -7.83
C CYS A 104 7.27 -19.47 -8.93
N ALA A 105 8.41 -18.79 -8.76
CA ALA A 105 8.92 -17.87 -9.77
C ALA A 105 9.23 -18.61 -11.08
N GLU A 106 9.82 -19.81 -10.99
CA GLU A 106 10.12 -20.63 -12.16
C GLU A 106 8.85 -21.17 -12.84
N GLU A 107 7.86 -21.63 -12.06
CA GLU A 107 6.54 -22.03 -12.59
C GLU A 107 5.89 -20.89 -13.40
N LEU A 108 5.96 -19.65 -12.90
CA LEU A 108 5.43 -18.49 -13.60
C LEU A 108 6.22 -18.16 -14.88
N ARG A 109 7.55 -18.25 -14.86
CA ARG A 109 8.36 -18.08 -16.08
C ARG A 109 8.00 -19.08 -17.16
N GLN A 110 7.81 -20.34 -16.79
CA GLN A 110 7.38 -21.40 -17.72
C GLN A 110 6.00 -21.12 -18.34
N LYS A 111 5.13 -20.42 -17.61
CA LYS A 111 3.83 -19.94 -18.13
C LYS A 111 3.92 -18.66 -18.97
N GLY A 112 5.13 -18.16 -19.21
CA GLY A 112 5.41 -16.99 -20.04
C GLY A 112 5.28 -15.65 -19.32
N PHE A 113 5.37 -15.62 -17.99
CA PHE A 113 5.45 -14.36 -17.24
C PHE A 113 6.90 -13.85 -17.15
N ASN A 114 7.09 -12.54 -17.23
CA ASN A 114 8.39 -11.91 -16.95
C ASN A 114 8.57 -11.80 -15.42
N VAL A 115 9.13 -12.85 -14.81
CA VAL A 115 9.40 -12.90 -13.35
C VAL A 115 10.90 -12.84 -13.08
N GLN A 116 11.34 -11.84 -12.34
CA GLN A 116 12.71 -11.70 -11.87
C GLN A 116 12.76 -11.94 -10.36
N ARG A 117 13.58 -12.90 -9.92
CA ARG A 117 13.86 -13.09 -8.50
C ARG A 117 15.20 -12.44 -8.18
N ILE A 118 15.23 -11.56 -7.19
CA ILE A 118 16.44 -10.94 -6.65
C ILE A 118 16.56 -11.42 -5.21
N HIS A 119 17.49 -12.34 -4.98
CA HIS A 119 17.74 -12.87 -3.65
C HIS A 119 18.93 -12.16 -3.01
N ARG A 120 18.77 -11.67 -1.77
CA ARG A 120 19.85 -11.02 -1.02
C ARG A 120 20.07 -11.75 0.31
N VAL A 121 21.33 -12.10 0.56
CA VAL A 121 21.74 -12.68 1.84
C VAL A 121 22.06 -11.58 2.86
N ASP A 122 22.65 -10.47 2.39
CA ASP A 122 22.86 -9.27 3.21
C ASP A 122 21.59 -8.41 3.22
N ARG A 123 20.99 -8.30 4.40
CA ARG A 123 19.75 -7.56 4.67
C ARG A 123 19.99 -6.09 5.01
N THR A 124 21.12 -5.52 4.60
CA THR A 124 21.40 -4.09 4.79
C THR A 124 20.26 -3.25 4.22
N GLY A 125 19.75 -2.34 5.06
CA GLY A 125 18.59 -1.50 4.75
C GLY A 125 17.23 -2.21 4.81
N PHE A 126 17.18 -3.49 5.20
CA PHE A 126 15.98 -4.32 5.30
C PHE A 126 15.09 -4.17 4.04
N LYS A 127 13.77 -3.98 4.22
CA LYS A 127 12.80 -3.76 3.14
C LYS A 127 13.18 -2.59 2.23
N ALA A 128 13.65 -1.47 2.78
CA ALA A 128 14.04 -0.31 1.98
C ALA A 128 15.24 -0.62 1.09
N GLY A 129 16.22 -1.36 1.61
CA GLY A 129 17.35 -1.85 0.83
C GLY A 129 16.92 -2.80 -0.29
N ALA A 130 15.97 -3.70 -0.01
CA ALA A 130 15.46 -4.64 -1.00
C ALA A 130 14.78 -3.91 -2.15
N LEU A 131 13.90 -2.96 -1.82
CA LEU A 131 13.21 -2.12 -2.81
C LEU A 131 14.21 -1.30 -3.64
N ALA A 132 15.25 -0.74 -3.02
CA ALA A 132 16.30 0.00 -3.73
C ALA A 132 17.07 -0.89 -4.71
N ALA A 133 17.50 -2.08 -4.29
CA ALA A 133 18.18 -3.04 -5.16
C ALA A 133 17.27 -3.52 -6.31
N GLY A 134 15.98 -3.72 -6.03
CA GLY A 134 15.00 -4.06 -7.06
C GLY A 134 14.80 -2.94 -8.08
N LEU A 135 14.84 -1.69 -7.64
CA LEU A 135 14.64 -0.52 -8.50
C LEU A 135 15.72 -0.40 -9.58
N GLU A 136 16.97 -0.80 -9.29
CA GLU A 136 18.06 -0.81 -10.27
C GLU A 136 17.81 -1.77 -11.44
N ALA A 137 17.03 -2.84 -11.21
CA ALA A 137 16.67 -3.84 -12.21
C ALA A 137 15.23 -3.69 -12.75
N ALA A 138 14.51 -2.65 -12.32
CA ALA A 138 13.13 -2.42 -12.72
C ALA A 138 13.05 -1.95 -14.18
N GLU A 139 12.15 -2.56 -14.94
CA GLU A 139 11.95 -2.24 -16.35
C GLU A 139 10.73 -1.34 -16.62
N GLY A 140 9.88 -1.15 -15.61
CA GLY A 140 8.64 -0.40 -15.72
C GLY A 140 8.83 1.12 -15.65
N GLU A 141 7.96 1.85 -16.33
CA GLU A 141 7.81 3.29 -16.18
C GLU A 141 7.16 3.63 -14.84
N PHE A 142 6.32 2.73 -14.34
CA PHE A 142 5.65 2.84 -13.05
C PHE A 142 5.94 1.63 -12.16
N MET A 143 6.01 1.89 -10.86
CA MET A 143 6.24 0.88 -9.83
C MET A 143 4.95 0.60 -9.07
N CYS A 144 4.66 -0.67 -8.84
CA CYS A 144 3.61 -1.14 -7.95
C CYS A 144 4.24 -2.00 -6.86
N ILE A 145 4.24 -1.52 -5.61
CA ILE A 145 4.81 -2.25 -4.48
C ILE A 145 3.66 -2.94 -3.73
N LEU A 146 3.76 -4.25 -3.55
CA LEU A 146 2.79 -5.05 -2.80
C LEU A 146 3.51 -5.87 -1.73
N ASP A 147 3.01 -5.81 -0.50
CA ASP A 147 3.59 -6.58 0.62
C ASP A 147 3.28 -8.08 0.49
N ALA A 148 4.02 -8.93 1.20
CA ALA A 148 3.97 -10.37 1.01
C ALA A 148 2.61 -11.02 1.34
N ASP A 149 1.80 -10.38 2.18
CA ASP A 149 0.47 -10.83 2.59
C ASP A 149 -0.67 -10.30 1.70
N PHE A 150 -0.36 -9.47 0.71
CA PHE A 150 -1.36 -8.90 -0.20
C PHE A 150 -1.93 -9.93 -1.17
N VAL A 151 -3.22 -9.75 -1.45
CA VAL A 151 -3.93 -10.46 -2.51
C VAL A 151 -4.58 -9.38 -3.38
N PRO A 152 -3.87 -8.83 -4.38
CA PRO A 152 -4.42 -7.77 -5.22
C PRO A 152 -5.64 -8.26 -6.00
N GLN A 153 -6.60 -7.37 -6.22
CA GLN A 153 -7.69 -7.63 -7.17
C GLN A 153 -7.13 -7.62 -8.60
N PRO A 154 -7.63 -8.48 -9.52
CA PRO A 154 -7.15 -8.55 -10.89
C PRO A 154 -7.12 -7.19 -11.61
N ASP A 155 -8.10 -6.33 -11.35
CA ASP A 155 -8.26 -5.03 -11.99
C ASP A 155 -7.42 -3.90 -11.35
N LEU A 156 -6.59 -4.20 -10.34
CA LEU A 156 -5.83 -3.22 -9.56
C LEU A 156 -5.06 -2.25 -10.46
N LEU A 157 -4.25 -2.76 -11.38
CA LEU A 157 -3.41 -1.93 -12.25
C LEU A 157 -4.24 -1.09 -13.22
N LYS A 158 -5.26 -1.68 -13.87
CA LYS A 158 -6.15 -0.93 -14.78
C LYS A 158 -6.92 0.18 -14.05
N ARG A 159 -7.29 -0.03 -12.79
CA ARG A 159 -7.99 0.98 -12.00
C ARG A 159 -7.09 2.12 -11.53
N THR A 160 -5.79 1.90 -11.38
CA THR A 160 -4.87 2.90 -10.85
C THR A 160 -4.06 3.59 -11.93
N ILE A 161 -3.61 2.87 -12.97
CA ILE A 161 -2.61 3.36 -13.90
C ILE A 161 -3.03 4.66 -14.59
N HIS A 162 -4.30 4.79 -14.95
CA HIS A 162 -4.82 5.97 -15.66
C HIS A 162 -4.76 7.28 -14.86
N PHE A 163 -4.65 7.24 -13.54
CA PHE A 163 -4.48 8.47 -12.75
C PHE A 163 -3.13 9.13 -13.01
N PHE A 164 -2.08 8.36 -13.38
CA PHE A 164 -0.79 8.92 -13.75
C PHE A 164 -0.79 9.69 -15.09
N THR A 165 -1.92 9.76 -15.79
CA THR A 165 -2.09 10.70 -16.91
C THR A 165 -2.10 12.17 -16.46
N ASP A 166 -2.36 12.44 -15.17
CA ASP A 166 -2.16 13.77 -14.58
C ASP A 166 -0.70 13.91 -14.11
N PRO A 167 0.11 14.81 -14.69
CA PRO A 167 1.51 14.99 -14.32
C PRO A 167 1.71 15.49 -12.89
N LYS A 168 0.66 15.90 -12.18
CA LYS A 168 0.72 16.30 -10.77
C LYS A 168 0.66 15.10 -9.81
N ILE A 169 0.34 13.90 -10.30
CA ILE A 169 0.21 12.70 -9.47
C ILE A 169 1.53 11.93 -9.45
N GLY A 170 2.20 11.93 -8.30
CA GLY A 170 3.42 11.14 -8.07
C GLY A 170 3.19 9.79 -7.41
N MET A 171 2.04 9.58 -6.75
CA MET A 171 1.73 8.35 -6.01
C MET A 171 0.22 8.12 -5.94
N ILE A 172 -0.18 6.85 -6.00
CA ILE A 172 -1.53 6.40 -5.74
C ILE A 172 -1.49 5.41 -4.59
N GLN A 173 -2.28 5.68 -3.54
CA GLN A 173 -2.48 4.74 -2.44
C GLN A 173 -3.89 4.15 -2.54
N THR A 174 -3.97 2.83 -2.64
CA THR A 174 -5.24 2.11 -2.63
C THR A 174 -5.64 1.77 -1.20
N ARG A 175 -6.93 1.49 -0.98
CA ARG A 175 -7.45 1.11 0.34
C ARG A 175 -7.00 -0.31 0.68
N TRP A 176 -6.59 -0.49 1.93
CA TRP A 176 -6.25 -1.79 2.50
C TRP A 176 -7.53 -2.44 3.05
N GLY A 177 -7.80 -3.67 2.61
CA GLY A 177 -8.86 -4.53 3.14
C GLY A 177 -8.25 -5.68 3.93
N HIS A 178 -8.99 -6.26 4.87
CA HIS A 178 -8.53 -7.42 5.62
C HIS A 178 -9.28 -8.66 5.11
N LEU A 179 -8.56 -9.73 4.78
CA LEU A 179 -9.21 -10.97 4.35
C LEU A 179 -10.00 -11.62 5.50
N ASN A 180 -9.57 -11.41 6.75
CA ASN A 180 -10.16 -12.02 7.95
C ASN A 180 -11.20 -11.12 8.64
N HIS A 181 -12.19 -10.60 7.89
CA HIS A 181 -13.26 -9.80 8.49
C HIS A 181 -14.17 -10.60 9.46
N SER A 182 -14.18 -11.94 9.38
CA SER A 182 -15.02 -12.81 10.21
C SER A 182 -14.53 -13.01 11.65
N ASP A 183 -13.22 -12.95 11.89
CA ASP A 183 -12.63 -13.35 13.18
C ASP A 183 -12.52 -12.19 14.18
N PHE A 184 -12.76 -10.95 13.74
CA PHE A 184 -12.80 -9.75 14.60
C PHE A 184 -14.17 -9.47 15.23
N ARG A 185 -15.09 -10.45 15.24
CA ARG A 185 -16.31 -10.38 16.05
C ARG A 185 -16.02 -10.87 17.46
N ILE A 186 -15.34 -10.05 18.26
CA ILE A 186 -15.42 -10.18 19.72
C ILE A 186 -16.88 -9.91 20.10
N GLY A 187 -17.57 -10.95 20.54
CA GLY A 187 -18.79 -10.89 21.36
C GLY A 187 -19.96 -10.08 20.81
N LYS A 188 -21.02 -10.79 20.40
CA LYS A 188 -22.38 -10.25 20.58
C LYS A 188 -22.63 -9.92 22.04
#